data_AF-J9CCQ4-F1
#
_entry.id   AF-J9CCQ4-F1
#
_cell.length_a   1.000
_cell.length_b   1.000
_cell.length_c   1.000
_cell.angle_alpha   90.00
_cell.angle_beta   90.00
_cell.angle_gamma   90.00
#
_symmetry.space_group_name_H-M   'P 1'
#
loop_
_entity.id
_entity.type
_entity.pdbx_description
1 polymer ?
#
loop_
_entity_poly.entity_id
_entity_poly.type
_entity_poly.pdbx_seq_one_letter_code
_entity_poly.pdbx_strand_id
1 'polypeptide(L)'
;MNNLYGSICLSDIPKELIQVGKNGKKYLNIYVNARREPSQWGHTHYIKVAGRIQGQNTPYIGDLKPSSQTTTTAPSANDTQQMNDVPF
;
A
#
# COMPACT_ATOMS: atom_id res chain seq x y z
N MET A 1 -10.21 -3.54 -11.41
CA MET A 1 -8.77 -3.64 -11.12
C MET A 1 -8.51 -2.87 -9.84
N ASN A 2 -7.97 -3.52 -8.81
CA ASN A 2 -7.67 -2.85 -7.54
C ASN A 2 -6.31 -2.18 -7.68
N ASN A 3 -6.27 -0.85 -7.62
CA ASN A 3 -5.01 -0.10 -7.62
C ASN A 3 -4.37 -0.20 -6.24
N LEU A 4 -3.04 -0.26 -6.18
CA LEU A 4 -2.28 -0.15 -4.93
C LEU A 4 -1.75 1.28 -4.79
N TYR A 5 -1.78 1.81 -3.58
CA TYR A 5 -1.26 3.12 -3.24
C TYR A 5 -0.39 3.03 -1.97
N GLY A 6 0.68 3.81 -1.93
CA GLY A 6 1.55 3.91 -0.78
C GLY A 6 2.82 4.70 -1.08
N SER A 7 3.84 4.51 -0.26
CA SER A 7 5.03 5.35 -0.25
C SER A 7 6.29 4.50 -0.36
N ILE A 8 7.29 5.04 -1.06
CA ILE A 8 8.65 4.51 -1.11
C ILE A 8 9.55 5.46 -0.31
N CYS A 9 10.37 4.89 0.58
CA CYS A 9 11.41 5.63 1.29
C CYS A 9 12.60 5.85 0.35
N LEU A 10 12.87 7.11 0.00
CA LEU A 10 13.96 7.45 -0.92
C LEU A 10 15.34 7.22 -0.31
N SER A 11 15.48 7.35 1.01
CA SER A 11 16.72 7.11 1.74
C SER A 11 17.14 5.64 1.76
N ASP A 12 16.17 4.73 1.70
CA ASP A 12 16.40 3.28 1.70
C ASP A 12 16.73 2.74 0.30
N ILE A 13 16.69 3.58 -0.74
CA ILE A 13 17.03 3.18 -2.09
C ILE A 13 18.57 3.16 -2.24
N PRO A 14 19.17 1.97 -2.46
CA PRO A 14 20.59 1.84 -2.70
C PRO A 14 20.94 2.44 -4.06
N LYS A 15 21.80 3.46 -4.05
CA LYS A 15 22.22 4.19 -5.26
C LYS A 15 22.87 3.29 -6.31
N GLU A 16 23.52 2.21 -5.87
CA GLU A 16 24.17 1.21 -6.72
C GLU A 16 23.20 0.43 -7.60
N LEU A 17 21.94 0.26 -7.17
CA LEU A 17 20.92 -0.46 -7.93
C LEU A 17 20.11 0.46 -8.86
N ILE A 18 20.38 1.77 -8.84
CA ILE A 18 19.74 2.73 -9.73
C ILE A 18 20.43 2.67 -11.09
N GLN A 19 19.67 2.29 -12.12
CA GLN A 19 20.16 2.21 -13.49
C GLN A 19 19.87 3.52 -14.22
N VAL A 20 20.87 4.06 -14.92
CA VAL A 20 20.68 5.22 -15.81
C VAL A 20 20.43 4.71 -17.22
N GLY A 21 19.24 4.98 -17.74
CA GLY A 21 18.88 4.64 -19.11
C GLY A 21 19.61 5.52 -20.13
N LYS A 22 19.58 5.11 -21.40
CA LYS A 22 20.18 5.87 -22.52
C LYS A 22 19.62 7.30 -22.67
N ASN A 23 18.43 7.53 -22.13
CA ASN A 23 17.75 8.83 -22.09
C ASN A 23 18.17 9.70 -20.88
N GLY A 24 19.15 9.28 -20.09
CA GLY A 24 19.59 9.96 -18.87
C GLY A 24 18.64 9.83 -17.67
N LYS A 25 17.53 9.10 -17.81
CA LYS A 25 16.58 8.89 -16.71
C LYS A 25 17.05 7.76 -15.81
N LYS A 26 16.70 7.86 -14.52
CA LYS A 26 17.01 6.88 -13.50
C LYS A 26 15.86 5.88 -13.36
N TYR A 27 16.20 4.61 -13.29
CA TYR A 27 15.27 3.49 -13.17
C TYR A 27 15.67 2.62 -11.98
N LEU A 28 14.68 2.07 -11.29
CA LEU A 28 14.86 1.14 -10.20
C LEU A 28 13.93 -0.04 -10.43
N ASN A 29 14.48 -1.25 -10.43
CA ASN A 29 13.67 -2.46 -10.49
C ASN A 29 13.18 -2.78 -9.08
N ILE A 30 11.90 -3.13 -8.94
CA ILE A 30 11.27 -3.40 -7.64
C ILE A 30 10.45 -4.70 -7.68
N TYR A 31 10.32 -5.32 -6.52
CA TYR A 31 9.37 -6.39 -6.25
C TYR A 31 8.25 -5.87 -5.36
N VAL A 32 7.00 -6.10 -5.76
CA VAL A 32 5.82 -5.87 -4.92
C VAL A 32 5.30 -7.23 -4.48
N ASN A 33 5.31 -7.46 -3.17
CA ASN A 33 4.91 -8.74 -2.59
C ASN A 33 3.72 -8.54 -1.66
N ALA A 34 2.76 -9.46 -1.73
CA ALA A 34 1.68 -9.52 -0.75
C ALA A 34 2.21 -9.96 0.61
N ARG A 35 1.70 -9.34 1.68
CA ARG A 35 1.94 -9.76 3.06
C ARG A 35 1.03 -10.95 3.37
N ARG A 36 1.49 -11.85 4.25
CA ARG A 36 0.67 -12.94 4.77
C ARG A 36 -0.51 -12.39 5.59
N GLU A 37 -0.25 -11.34 6.36
CA GLU A 37 -1.24 -10.64 7.18
C GLU A 37 -1.09 -9.13 6.95
N PRO A 38 -2.19 -8.37 6.89
CA PRO A 38 -2.14 -6.91 6.82
C PRO A 38 -1.37 -6.33 8.00
N SER A 39 -0.62 -5.25 7.78
CA SER A 39 -0.01 -4.52 8.90
C SER A 39 -1.07 -3.83 9.76
N GLN A 40 -0.70 -3.42 10.97
CA GLN A 40 -1.57 -2.64 11.87
C GLN A 40 -2.10 -1.33 11.24
N TRP A 41 -1.45 -0.84 10.18
CA TRP A 41 -1.87 0.36 9.43
C TRP A 41 -2.64 0.04 8.14
N GLY A 42 -3.02 -1.23 7.93
CA GLY A 42 -3.77 -1.69 6.77
C GLY A 42 -2.93 -1.88 5.49
N HIS A 43 -1.60 -1.93 5.60
CA HIS A 43 -0.75 -2.24 4.45
C HIS A 43 -0.81 -3.73 4.15
N THR A 44 -1.17 -4.07 2.90
CA THR A 44 -1.32 -5.46 2.45
C THR A 44 -0.15 -5.91 1.60
N HIS A 45 0.66 -4.98 1.09
CA HIS A 45 1.78 -5.27 0.21
C HIS A 45 3.01 -4.49 0.68
N TYR A 46 4.18 -5.04 0.38
CA TYR A 46 5.47 -4.39 0.63
C TYR A 46 6.32 -4.36 -0.63
N ILE A 47 7.22 -3.38 -0.69
CA ILE A 47 8.12 -3.14 -1.81
C ILE A 47 9.55 -3.48 -1.39
N LYS A 48 10.25 -4.24 -2.23
CA LYS A 48 11.69 -4.49 -2.14
C LYS A 48 12.38 -4.02 -3.42
N VAL A 49 13.64 -3.62 -3.33
CA VAL A 49 14.46 -3.39 -4.53
C VAL A 49 14.77 -4.74 -5.18
N ALA A 50 14.83 -4.80 -6.50
CA ALA A 50 15.33 -5.98 -7.20
C ALA A 50 16.84 -5.86 -7.44
N GLY A 51 17.60 -6.83 -6.94
CA GLY A 51 19.06 -6.87 -7.08
C GLY A 51 19.73 -7.64 -5.94
N ARG A 52 21.05 -7.70 -5.92
CA ARG A 52 21.80 -8.13 -4.73
C ARG A 52 22.85 -7.09 -4.45
N ILE A 53 22.90 -6.59 -3.23
CA ILE A 53 24.01 -5.76 -2.77
C ILE A 53 24.92 -6.69 -2.00
N GLN A 54 26.06 -7.07 -2.60
CA GLN A 54 27.18 -7.74 -1.91
C GLN A 54 26.78 -8.86 -0.93
N GLY A 55 25.90 -9.78 -1.36
CA GLY A 55 25.47 -10.94 -0.55
C GLY A 55 24.40 -10.65 0.51
N GLN A 56 23.94 -9.41 0.63
CA GLN A 56 22.82 -9.03 1.50
C GLN A 56 21.48 -9.17 0.78
N ASN A 57 20.44 -9.45 1.55
CA ASN A 57 19.07 -9.45 1.07
C ASN A 57 18.69 -8.06 0.54
N THR A 58 17.84 -8.04 -0.49
CA THR A 58 17.28 -6.81 -1.06
C THR A 58 16.59 -5.98 0.02
N PRO A 59 16.93 -4.69 0.16
CA PRO A 59 16.30 -3.85 1.16
C PRO A 59 14.80 -3.68 0.85
N TYR A 60 14.01 -3.70 1.92
CA TYR A 60 12.65 -3.23 1.93
C TYR A 60 12.66 -1.70 1.81
N ILE A 61 11.80 -1.14 0.96
CA ILE A 61 11.82 0.30 0.65
C ILE A 61 10.45 0.96 0.76
N GLY A 62 9.39 0.25 1.15
CA GLY A 62 8.07 0.86 1.23
C GLY A 62 6.92 -0.11 1.36
N ASP A 63 5.76 0.48 1.65
CA ASP A 63 4.51 -0.23 1.91
C ASP A 63 3.41 0.25 0.97
N LEU A 64 2.53 -0.68 0.61
CA LEU A 64 1.38 -0.43 -0.25
C LEU A 64 0.12 -0.98 0.40
N LYS A 65 -1.00 -0.27 0.21
CA LYS A 65 -2.34 -0.70 0.56
C LYS A 65 -3.26 -0.58 -0.66
N PRO A 66 -4.41 -1.27 -0.69
CA PRO A 66 -5.39 -1.04 -1.73
C PRO A 66 -5.81 0.44 -1.73
N SER A 67 -5.83 1.05 -2.90
CA SER A 67 -6.42 2.37 -3.09
C SER A 67 -7.92 2.20 -2.93
N SER A 68 -8.40 2.41 -1.70
CA SER A 68 -9.82 2.49 -1.43
C SER A 68 -10.34 3.70 -2.20
N GLN A 69 -11.05 3.48 -3.31
CA GLN A 69 -12.22 4.31 -3.55
C GLN A 69 -13.15 3.99 -2.39
N THR A 70 -13.08 4.77 -1.32
CA THR A 70 -14.16 4.82 -0.36
C THR A 70 -15.38 5.30 -1.14
N THR A 71 -16.19 4.37 -1.65
CA THR A 71 -17.63 4.57 -1.49
C THR A 71 -17.85 4.51 0.01
N THR A 72 -17.71 5.66 0.66
CA THR A 72 -18.34 5.90 1.95
C THR A 72 -19.84 5.66 1.74
N THR A 73 -20.28 4.42 1.90
CA THR A 73 -21.51 4.21 2.67
C THR A 73 -21.16 4.66 4.07
N ALA A 74 -21.35 5.95 4.31
CA ALA A 74 -21.54 6.44 5.67
C ALA A 74 -22.59 5.51 6.32
N PRO A 75 -22.44 5.12 7.59
CA PRO A 75 -23.58 4.57 8.30
C PRO A 75 -24.69 5.62 8.21
N SER A 76 -25.78 5.29 7.51
CA SER A 76 -26.97 6.11 7.52
C SER A 76 -27.43 6.23 8.96
N ALA A 77 -27.11 7.37 9.58
CA ALA A 77 -27.82 7.85 10.74
C ALA A 77 -29.22 8.25 10.26
N ASN A 78 -30.10 7.27 10.18
CA ASN A 78 -31.55 7.43 10.09
C ASN A 78 -32.16 6.13 10.63
N ASP A 79 -31.98 5.90 11.93
CA ASP A 79 -32.86 5.03 12.70
C ASP A 79 -33.44 5.83 13.86
N THR A 80 -34.34 6.73 13.50
CA THR A 80 -35.37 7.20 14.41
C THR A 80 -36.58 7.49 13.54
N GLN A 81 -37.60 6.63 13.56
CA GLN A 81 -38.98 7.00 13.88
C GLN A 81 -39.89 5.76 13.84
N GLN A 82 -40.60 5.58 14.97
CA GLN A 82 -41.91 4.93 15.15
C GLN A 82 -42.00 3.40 15.17
N MET A 83 -42.14 2.86 16.38
CA MET A 83 -43.31 2.04 16.78
C MET A 83 -43.28 1.81 18.30
N ASN A 84 -43.82 2.76 19.06
CA ASN A 84 -44.39 2.47 20.37
C ASN A 84 -45.91 2.57 20.21
N ASP A 85 -46.50 1.51 19.65
CA ASP A 85 -47.93 1.26 19.78
C ASP A 85 -48.13 0.63 21.16
N VAL A 86 -48.81 1.36 22.04
CA VAL A 86 -49.22 0.88 23.36
C VAL A 86 -50.60 0.23 23.22
N PRO A 87 -50.79 -1.04 23.59
CA PRO A 87 -52.12 -1.57 23.85
C PRO A 87 -52.29 -1.89 25.35
N PHE A 88 -53.22 -1.13 25.96
CA PHE A 88 -53.89 -1.26 27.26
C PHE A 88 -53.07 -1.03 28.55
#